data_AF-A0A918QFG6-F1
#
_entry.id   AF-A0A918QFG6-F1
#
_cell.length_a   1.000
_cell.length_b   1.000
_cell.length_c   1.000
_cell.angle_alpha   90.00
_cell.angle_beta   90.00
_cell.angle_gamma   90.00
#
_symmetry.space_group_name_H-M   'P 1'
#
loop_
_entity.id
_entity.type
_entity.pdbx_description
1 polymer ?
#
loop_
_entity_poly.entity_id
_entity_poly.type
_entity_poly.pdbx_seq_one_letter_code
_entity_poly.pdbx_strand_id
1 'polypeptide(L)' 'MPAAHSRLSDVAASWTRLRAEDGEVIDAEIADAIVGDLAALVSSARRQNQSVYCWVA' A
#
# COMPACT_ATOMS: atom_id res chain seq x y z
N MET A 1 9.81 5.53 15.24
CA MET A 1 10.10 4.29 14.48
C MET A 1 9.95 4.58 12.99
N PRO A 2 11.02 4.95 12.26
CA PRO A 2 10.93 5.33 10.84
C PRO A 2 11.00 4.15 9.85
N ALA A 3 11.30 2.93 10.30
CA ALA A 3 11.54 1.78 9.43
C ALA A 3 10.30 1.27 8.66
N ALA A 4 9.07 1.59 9.12
CA ALA A 4 7.86 1.18 8.44
C ALA A 4 7.57 2.01 7.18
N HIS A 5 7.92 3.30 7.18
CA HIS A 5 7.65 4.20 6.05
C HIS A 5 8.49 3.81 4.82
N SER A 6 9.78 3.55 5.01
CA SER A 6 10.68 3.17 3.90
C SER A 6 10.25 1.88 3.20
N ARG A 7 9.64 0.95 3.93
CA ARG A 7 9.20 -0.32 3.34
C ARG A 7 7.86 -0.20 2.61
N LEU A 8 7.01 0.75 3.01
CA LEU A 8 5.74 1.05 2.33
C LEU A 8 5.99 1.82 1.04
N SER A 9 6.93 2.76 1.04
CA SER A 9 7.32 3.49 -0.17
C SER A 9 7.93 2.58 -1.24
N ASP A 10 8.71 1.56 -0.85
CA ASP A 10 9.24 0.56 -1.79
C ASP A 10 8.13 -0.31 -2.40
N VAL A 11 7.10 -0.64 -1.61
CA VAL A 11 5.91 -1.38 -2.08
C VAL A 11 5.08 -0.52 -3.01
N ALA A 12 4.86 0.76 -2.69
CA ALA A 12 4.17 1.72 -3.54
C ALA A 12 4.89 1.88 -4.89
N ALA A 13 6.21 2.06 -4.88
CA ALA A 13 7.01 2.17 -6.11
C ALA A 13 6.93 0.90 -6.97
N SER A 14 6.97 -0.28 -6.35
CA SER A 14 6.84 -1.57 -7.05
C SER A 14 5.44 -1.73 -7.65
N TRP A 15 4.40 -1.32 -6.91
CA TRP A 15 3.01 -1.35 -7.38
C TRP A 15 2.77 -0.39 -8.54
N THR A 16 3.26 0.85 -8.45
CA THR A 16 3.22 1.83 -9.55
C THR A 16 3.88 1.29 -10.81
N ARG A 17 5.05 0.64 -10.69
CA ARG A 17 5.73 0.05 -11.85
C ARG A 17 4.88 -1.04 -12.52
N LEU A 18 4.31 -1.95 -11.74
CA LEU A 18 3.42 -3.01 -12.24
C LEU A 18 2.18 -2.44 -12.94
N ARG A 19 1.59 -1.37 -12.41
CA ARG A 19 0.41 -0.72 -13.01
C ARG A 19 0.78 0.07 -14.28
N ALA A 20 1.95 0.68 -14.31
CA ALA A 20 2.47 1.32 -15.51
C ALA A 20 2.73 0.31 -16.65
N GLU A 21 3.16 -0.92 -16.33
CA GLU A 21 3.28 -2.02 -17.30
C GLU A 21 1.91 -2.45 -17.86
N ASP A 22 0.84 -2.34 -17.07
CA ASP A 22 -0.55 -2.56 -17.46
C ASP A 22 -1.18 -1.37 -18.21
N GLY A 23 -0.41 -0.28 -18.40
CA GLY A 23 -0.85 0.95 -19.08
C GLY A 23 -1.57 1.95 -18.17
N GLU A 24 -1.68 1.67 -16.87
CA GLU A 24 -2.30 2.56 -15.87
C GLU A 24 -1.22 3.27 -15.06
N VAL A 25 -0.92 4.52 -15.43
CA VAL A 25 0.09 5.34 -14.75
C VAL A 25 -0.49 5.89 -13.45
N ILE A 26 -0.06 5.31 -12.32
CA ILE A 26 -0.39 5.80 -10.98
C ILE A 26 0.78 6.64 -10.48
N ASP A 27 0.53 7.89 -10.07
CA ASP A 27 1.57 8.72 -9.47
C ASP A 27 2.15 8.06 -8.21
N ALA A 28 3.45 8.17 -7.99
CA ALA A 28 4.13 7.61 -6.83
C ALA A 28 3.60 8.20 -5.51
N GLU A 29 3.21 9.48 -5.48
CA GLU A 29 2.58 10.11 -4.30
C GLU A 29 1.22 9.46 -3.99
N ILE A 30 0.42 9.22 -5.03
CA ILE A 30 -0.88 8.56 -4.91
C ILE A 30 -0.69 7.11 -4.44
N ALA A 31 0.28 6.41 -5.00
CA ALA A 31 0.61 5.04 -4.59
C ALA A 31 1.08 4.96 -3.14
N ASP A 32 1.90 5.90 -2.69
CA ASP A 32 2.38 5.94 -1.31
C ASP A 32 1.22 6.24 -0.34
N ALA A 33 0.32 7.17 -0.70
CA ALA A 33 -0.90 7.43 0.07
C ALA A 33 -1.79 6.19 0.18
N ILE A 34 -2.04 5.47 -0.93
CA ILE A 34 -2.87 4.26 -0.93
C ILE A 34 -2.26 3.16 -0.06
N VAL A 35 -0.97 2.88 -0.22
CA VAL A 35 -0.26 1.85 0.54
C VAL A 35 -0.15 2.23 2.03
N GLY A 36 0.05 3.52 2.31
CA GLY A 36 0.06 4.07 3.67
C GLY A 36 -1.28 3.94 4.37
N ASP A 37 -2.37 4.32 3.70
CA ASP A 37 -3.74 4.20 4.22
C ASP A 37 -4.13 2.74 4.44
N LEU A 38 -3.75 1.84 3.52
CA LEU A 38 -3.96 0.41 3.68
C LEU A 38 -3.20 -0.13 4.91
N ALA A 39 -1.95 0.29 5.11
CA ALA A 39 -1.17 -0.10 6.28
C ALA A 39 -1.79 0.43 7.59
N ALA A 40 -2.32 1.65 7.58
CA ALA A 40 -3.04 2.24 8.71
C ALA A 40 -4.34 1.46 9.01
N LEU A 41 -5.10 1.12 7.97
CA LEU A 41 -6.33 0.32 8.07
C LEU A 41 -6.04 -1.07 8.66
N VAL A 42 -5.08 -1.80 8.10
CA VAL A 42 -4.67 -3.12 8.60
C VAL A 42 -4.15 -3.01 10.02
N SER A 43 -3.37 -1.98 10.35
CA SER A 43 -2.89 -1.76 11.72
C SER A 43 -4.03 -1.50 12.70
N SER A 44 -5.05 -0.74 12.29
CA SER A 44 -6.25 -0.50 13.09
C SER A 44 -7.07 -1.77 13.28
N ALA A 45 -7.30 -2.54 12.21
CA ALA A 45 -8.02 -3.81 12.24
C ALA A 45 -7.31 -4.82 13.15
N ARG A 46 -5.98 -4.95 13.03
CA ARG A 46 -5.18 -5.83 13.90
C ARG A 46 -5.30 -5.46 15.37
N ARG A 47 -5.33 -4.15 15.70
CA ARG A 47 -5.57 -3.70 17.10
C ARG A 47 -6.96 -4.08 17.61
N GLN A 48 -7.94 -4.18 16.72
CA GLN A 48 -9.30 -4.62 17.03
C GLN A 48 -9.45 -6.15 16.95
N ASN A 49 -8.34 -6.89 16.82
CA ASN A 49 -8.31 -8.34 16.64
C ASN A 49 -9.09 -8.82 15.40
N GLN A 50 -9.18 -7.97 14.38
CA GLN A 50 -9.79 -8.23 13.08
C GLN A 50 -8.71 -8.45 12.02
N SER A 51 -9.00 -9.29 11.02
CA SER A 51 -8.14 -9.49 9.85
C SER A 51 -8.75 -8.82 8.61
N VAL A 52 -7.90 -8.22 7.78
CA VAL A 52 -8.29 -7.67 6.48
C VAL A 52 -7.96 -8.72 5.42
N TYR A 53 -8.93 -9.04 4.58
CA TYR A 53 -8.74 -9.89 3.40
C TYR A 53 -8.79 -9.02 2.15
N CYS A 54 -7.77 -9.12 1.29
CA CYS A 54 -7.73 -8.44 0.01
C CYS A 54 -8.02 -9.47 -1.09
N TRP A 55 -9.07 -9.25 -1.87
CA TRP A 55 -9.37 -10.03 -3.06
C TRP A 55 -8.99 -9.21 -4.29
N VAL A 56 -8.22 -9.82 -5.19
CA VAL A 56 -7.80 -9.23 -6.46
C VAL A 56 -8.51 -10.01 -7.57
N ALA A 57 -9.14 -9.28 -8.49
CA ALA A 57 -9.87 -9.82 -9.64
C ALA A 57 -8.95 -10.05 -10.83
#